data_AF-A0A2E4IZY5-F1
#
_entry.id   AF-A0A2E4IZY5-F1
#
_cell.length_a   1.000
_cell.length_b   1.000
_cell.length_c   1.000
_cell.angle_alpha   90.00
_cell.angle_beta   90.00
_cell.angle_gamma   90.00
#
_symmetry.space_group_name_H-M   'P 1'
#
loop_
_entity.id
_entity.type
_entity.pdbx_description
1 polymer ?
#
loop_
_entity_poly.entity_id
_entity_poly.type
_entity_poly.pdbx_seq_one_letter_code
_entity_poly.pdbx_strand_id
1 'polypeptide(L)'
;MEWFDRGPWENYSDPKHSAMLARYHGTVTDQYVPYIVPQEHGNKTDVRWMKLHNRKGSEVTFASTKPMNASASHYTAADFYGAKHTSDLDPRPEVHVNLDLAQRGLGTGSCGPDALPRYRILPGEYQFDFTVSPKV
;
A
#
# COMPACT_ATOMS: atom_id res chain seq x y z
N MET A 1 12.13 -4.96 -1.30
CA MET A 1 11.21 -4.30 -0.35
C MET A 1 11.17 -5.12 0.92
N GLU A 2 11.24 -4.45 2.07
CA GLU A 2 11.03 -5.05 3.39
C GLU A 2 10.07 -4.15 4.18
N TRP A 3 9.24 -4.73 5.05
CA TRP A 3 8.39 -3.95 5.94
C TRP A 3 8.15 -4.70 7.24
N PHE A 4 7.72 -3.97 8.26
CA PHE A 4 7.33 -4.52 9.56
C PHE A 4 5.89 -4.15 9.89
N ASP A 5 5.19 -5.11 10.51
CA ASP A 5 3.76 -5.17 10.84
C ASP A 5 2.97 -6.11 9.94
N ARG A 6 1.85 -5.69 9.32
CA ARG A 6 0.87 -6.61 8.74
C ARG A 6 1.29 -7.15 7.38
N GLY A 7 1.14 -8.46 7.21
CA GLY A 7 1.37 -9.14 5.93
C GLY A 7 1.12 -10.66 6.00
N PRO A 8 1.66 -11.43 5.02
CA PRO A 8 2.46 -10.96 3.88
C PRO A 8 1.61 -10.31 2.76
N TRP A 9 0.33 -10.66 2.65
CA TRP A 9 -0.57 -10.15 1.61
C TRP A 9 -1.07 -8.73 1.88
N GLU A 10 -1.70 -8.14 0.87
CA GLU A 10 -2.36 -6.84 0.99
C GLU A 10 -3.48 -6.85 2.04
N ASN A 11 -3.72 -5.72 2.67
CA ASN A 11 -4.79 -5.56 3.65
C ASN A 11 -5.24 -4.10 3.72
N TYR A 12 -6.46 -3.89 4.21
CA TYR A 12 -7.09 -2.57 4.32
C TYR A 12 -7.76 -2.42 5.69
N SER A 13 -8.24 -1.22 6.01
CA SER A 13 -8.73 -0.90 7.36
C SER A 13 -9.85 -1.83 7.84
N ASP A 14 -10.69 -2.36 6.95
CA ASP A 14 -11.72 -3.37 7.22
C ASP A 14 -11.25 -4.84 7.11
N PRO A 15 -10.59 -5.32 6.03
CA PRO A 15 -10.02 -6.67 5.93
C PRO A 15 -8.53 -6.72 6.28
N LYS A 16 -8.19 -6.63 7.57
CA LYS A 16 -6.80 -6.81 8.04
C LYS A 16 -6.58 -7.92 9.06
N HIS A 17 -7.64 -8.60 9.49
CA HIS A 17 -7.57 -9.62 10.56
C HIS A 17 -6.75 -10.85 10.20
N SER A 18 -6.66 -11.19 8.90
CA SER A 18 -5.84 -12.30 8.43
C SER A 18 -4.35 -11.94 8.39
N ALA A 19 -3.99 -10.66 8.30
CA ALA A 19 -2.62 -10.21 8.15
C ALA A 19 -1.92 -10.18 9.52
N MET A 20 -0.92 -11.05 9.68
CA MET A 20 -0.17 -11.25 10.91
C MET A 20 0.93 -10.20 11.07
N LEU A 21 1.36 -9.97 12.32
CA LEU A 21 2.47 -9.07 12.62
C LEU A 21 3.79 -9.80 12.51
N ALA A 22 4.63 -9.40 11.55
CA ALA A 22 5.99 -9.89 11.42
C ALA A 22 6.85 -8.91 10.61
N ARG A 23 8.11 -9.27 10.40
CA ARG A 23 8.93 -8.66 9.36
C ARG A 23 8.78 -9.49 8.08
N TYR A 24 8.40 -8.82 7.01
CA TYR A 24 8.20 -9.41 5.69
C TYR A 24 9.16 -8.81 4.67
N HIS A 25 9.39 -9.54 3.59
CA HIS A 25 10.22 -9.11 2.47
C HIS A 25 9.66 -9.64 1.15
N GLY A 26 9.96 -8.93 0.07
CA GLY A 26 9.56 -9.27 -1.30
C GLY A 26 10.07 -8.22 -2.29
N THR A 27 9.90 -8.45 -3.59
CA THR A 27 10.14 -7.39 -4.58
C THR A 27 8.93 -6.46 -4.66
N VAL A 28 9.12 -5.26 -5.23
CA VAL A 28 8.01 -4.34 -5.54
C VAL A 28 7.04 -5.02 -6.52
N THR A 29 7.58 -5.74 -7.51
CA THR A 29 6.81 -6.53 -8.47
C THR A 29 5.93 -7.57 -7.80
N ASP A 30 6.41 -8.25 -6.76
CA ASP A 30 5.63 -9.26 -6.01
C ASP A 30 4.47 -8.65 -5.22
N GLN A 31 4.40 -7.33 -5.06
CA GLN A 31 3.30 -6.67 -4.36
C GLN A 31 2.09 -6.43 -5.27
N TYR A 32 2.23 -6.63 -6.58
CA TYR A 32 1.14 -6.49 -7.54
C TYR A 32 0.10 -7.61 -7.37
N VAL A 33 -1.18 -7.25 -7.26
CA VAL A 33 -2.30 -8.19 -7.21
C VAL A 33 -3.09 -8.07 -8.52
N PRO A 34 -3.10 -9.11 -9.39
CA PRO A 34 -3.69 -9.04 -10.72
C PRO A 34 -5.21 -9.24 -10.68
N TYR A 35 -5.93 -8.29 -10.10
CA TYR A 35 -7.39 -8.25 -10.19
C TYR A 35 -7.87 -8.22 -11.65
N ILE A 36 -8.98 -8.90 -11.95
CA ILE A 36 -9.51 -9.04 -13.32
C ILE A 36 -9.72 -7.67 -13.98
N VAL A 37 -10.38 -6.75 -13.25
CA VAL A 37 -10.41 -5.33 -13.58
C VAL A 37 -9.31 -4.68 -12.75
N PRO A 38 -8.31 -4.04 -13.38
CA PRO A 38 -7.24 -3.42 -12.63
C PRO A 38 -7.74 -2.34 -11.69
N GLN A 39 -7.22 -2.35 -10.45
CA GLN A 39 -7.71 -1.50 -9.37
C GLN A 39 -6.63 -1.32 -8.29
N GLU A 40 -6.95 -0.53 -7.27
CA GLU A 40 -6.13 -0.37 -6.06
C GLU A 40 -5.72 -1.73 -5.48
N HIS A 41 -4.44 -1.86 -5.12
CA HIS A 41 -3.86 -3.11 -4.66
C HIS A 41 -2.61 -2.88 -3.79
N GLY A 42 -2.19 -3.93 -3.08
CA GLY A 42 -0.85 -4.02 -2.48
C GLY A 42 -0.68 -3.25 -1.19
N ASN A 43 -1.72 -2.58 -0.68
CA ASN A 43 -1.66 -1.82 0.56
C ASN A 43 -1.29 -2.68 1.76
N LYS A 44 -0.47 -2.16 2.66
CA LYS A 44 -0.14 -2.76 3.96
C LYS A 44 -0.52 -1.78 5.06
N THR A 45 -1.43 -2.17 5.96
CA THR A 45 -1.86 -1.31 7.08
C THR A 45 -0.99 -1.49 8.31
N ASP A 46 -1.05 -0.50 9.20
CA ASP A 46 -0.37 -0.48 10.50
C ASP A 46 1.17 -0.62 10.39
N VAL A 47 1.76 -0.26 9.25
CA VAL A 47 3.20 -0.35 8.98
C VAL A 47 3.96 0.66 9.84
N ARG A 48 4.93 0.19 10.63
CA ARG A 48 5.85 1.08 11.36
C ARG A 48 6.98 1.59 10.48
N TRP A 49 7.50 0.73 9.61
CA TRP A 49 8.52 1.10 8.63
C TRP A 49 8.43 0.23 7.37
N MET A 50 8.79 0.85 6.25
CA MET A 50 8.97 0.20 4.96
C MET A 50 10.33 0.60 4.39
N LYS A 51 11.04 -0.36 3.82
CA LYS A 51 12.37 -0.20 3.27
C LYS A 51 12.39 -0.65 1.82
N LEU A 52 12.95 0.18 0.96
CA LEU A 52 13.27 -0.16 -0.43
C LEU A 52 14.78 -0.15 -0.61
N HIS A 53 15.31 -1.15 -1.29
CA HIS A 53 16.72 -1.22 -1.64
C HIS A 53 16.86 -1.69 -3.08
N ASN A 54 17.95 -1.30 -3.72
CA ASN A 54 18.31 -1.77 -5.05
C ASN A 54 19.45 -2.80 -4.98
N ARG A 55 19.74 -3.44 -6.12
CA ARG A 55 20.86 -4.40 -6.22
C ARG A 55 22.25 -3.77 -6.06
N LYS A 56 22.35 -2.44 -6.16
CA LYS A 56 23.60 -1.68 -6.01
C LYS A 56 23.89 -1.32 -4.55
N GLY A 57 23.02 -1.70 -3.61
CA GLY A 57 23.19 -1.46 -2.17
C GLY A 57 22.59 -0.15 -1.67
N SER A 58 22.07 0.71 -2.55
CA SER A 58 21.36 1.92 -2.12
C SER A 58 20.01 1.54 -1.51
N GLU A 59 19.66 2.21 -0.43
CA GLU A 59 18.46 1.97 0.36
C GLU A 59 17.76 3.28 0.71
N VAL A 60 16.44 3.24 0.80
CA VAL A 60 15.63 4.26 1.44
C VAL A 60 14.68 3.59 2.44
N THR A 61 14.65 4.11 3.66
CA THR A 61 13.70 3.68 4.70
C THR A 61 12.68 4.79 4.96
N PHE A 62 11.41 4.41 4.96
CA PHE A 62 10.26 5.22 5.32
C PHE A 62 9.74 4.74 6.68
N ALA A 63 9.49 5.66 7.60
CA ALA A 63 8.95 5.36 8.91
C ALA A 63 8.06 6.51 9.39
N SER A 64 7.17 6.24 10.34
CA SER A 64 6.32 7.24 10.99
C SER A 64 6.28 6.99 12.49
N THR A 65 6.04 8.03 13.29
CA THR A 65 5.87 7.87 14.75
C THR A 65 4.60 7.11 15.10
N LYS A 66 3.60 7.09 14.21
CA LYS A 66 2.38 6.30 14.32
C LYS A 66 2.32 5.28 13.18
N PRO A 67 1.64 4.12 13.36
CA PRO A 67 1.45 3.18 12.27
C PRO A 67 0.80 3.85 11.06
N MET A 68 1.37 3.65 9.87
CA MET A 68 0.89 4.20 8.60
C MET A 68 0.43 3.07 7.67
N ASN A 69 -0.30 3.43 6.63
CA ASN A 69 -0.45 2.56 5.47
C ASN A 69 0.74 2.79 4.54
N ALA A 70 1.23 1.72 3.92
CA ALA A 70 2.33 1.80 2.97
C ALA A 70 2.13 0.85 1.79
N SER A 71 2.42 1.32 0.59
CA SER A 71 2.50 0.50 -0.62
C SER A 71 3.63 0.96 -1.53
N ALA A 72 4.11 0.04 -2.37
CA ALA A 72 5.07 0.32 -3.42
C ALA A 72 4.66 -0.43 -4.68
N SER A 73 4.59 0.26 -5.81
CA SER A 73 4.11 -0.31 -7.07
C SER A 73 4.87 0.24 -8.28
N HIS A 74 4.90 -0.52 -9.37
CA HIS A 74 5.34 -0.06 -10.69
C HIS A 74 4.22 0.63 -11.48
N TYR A 75 3.09 0.90 -10.85
CA TYR A 75 1.92 1.52 -11.46
C TYR A 75 1.42 2.68 -10.59
N THR A 76 0.86 3.69 -11.23
CA THR A 76 0.15 4.78 -10.56
C THR A 76 -1.35 4.47 -10.45
N ALA A 77 -2.05 5.18 -9.57
CA ALA A 77 -3.52 5.12 -9.52
C ALA A 77 -4.18 5.51 -10.86
N ALA A 78 -3.55 6.41 -11.62
CA ALA A 78 -4.05 6.81 -12.94
C ALA A 78 -3.91 5.70 -13.99
N ASP A 79 -2.84 4.90 -13.93
CA ASP A 79 -2.67 3.75 -14.82
C ASP A 79 -3.80 2.73 -14.60
N PHE A 80 -4.13 2.44 -13.33
CA PHE A 80 -5.26 1.56 -13.00
C PHE A 80 -6.61 2.14 -13.42
N TYR A 81 -6.84 3.42 -13.16
CA TYR A 81 -8.10 4.07 -13.51
C TYR A 81 -8.37 4.05 -15.02
N GLY A 82 -7.33 4.11 -15.84
CA GLY A 82 -7.43 4.07 -17.31
C GLY A 82 -7.55 2.67 -17.92
N ALA A 83 -7.12 1.63 -17.20
CA ALA A 83 -7.06 0.25 -17.71
C ALA A 83 -8.38 -0.50 -17.51
N LYS A 84 -8.73 -1.39 -18.46
CA LYS A 84 -9.89 -2.28 -18.33
C LYS A 84 -9.48 -3.73 -18.06
N HIS A 85 -8.29 -4.09 -18.50
CA HIS A 85 -7.71 -5.43 -18.32
C HIS A 85 -6.25 -5.31 -17.90
N THR A 86 -5.72 -6.36 -17.28
CA THR A 86 -4.31 -6.41 -16.87
C THR A 86 -3.33 -6.34 -18.04
N SER A 87 -3.76 -6.69 -19.25
CA SER A 87 -2.98 -6.54 -20.49
C SER A 87 -2.84 -5.10 -20.97
N ASP A 88 -3.65 -4.18 -20.44
CA ASP A 88 -3.60 -2.75 -20.79
C ASP A 88 -2.56 -2.00 -19.93
N LEU A 89 -1.91 -2.69 -18.98
CA LEU A 89 -0.96 -2.14 -18.05
C LEU A 89 0.48 -2.44 -18.45
N ASP A 90 1.28 -1.38 -18.56
CA ASP A 90 2.72 -1.46 -18.72
C ASP A 90 3.43 -1.02 -17.42
N PRO A 91 4.25 -1.89 -16.79
CA PRO A 91 4.95 -1.53 -15.57
C PRO A 91 5.97 -0.42 -15.85
N ARG A 92 5.96 0.61 -15.01
CA ARG A 92 6.88 1.74 -15.09
C ARG A 92 8.27 1.35 -14.60
N PRO A 93 9.34 1.97 -15.14
CA PRO A 93 10.68 1.76 -14.62
C PRO A 93 10.87 2.34 -13.21
N GLU A 94 10.07 3.34 -12.83
CA GLU A 94 10.05 3.90 -11.48
C GLU A 94 9.28 3.02 -10.48
N VAL A 95 9.54 3.25 -9.20
CA VAL A 95 8.73 2.73 -8.10
C VAL A 95 7.94 3.89 -7.52
N HIS A 96 6.61 3.78 -7.54
CA HIS A 96 5.70 4.69 -6.87
C HIS A 96 5.49 4.22 -5.44
N VAL A 97 5.82 5.07 -4.48
CA VAL A 97 5.69 4.81 -3.05
C VAL A 97 4.54 5.66 -2.50
N ASN A 98 3.56 4.99 -1.87
CA ASN A 98 2.49 5.66 -1.14
C ASN A 98 2.71 5.45 0.36
N LEU A 99 2.66 6.56 1.11
CA LEU A 99 2.68 6.57 2.58
C LEU A 99 1.44 7.33 3.02
N ASP A 100 0.47 6.61 3.57
CA ASP A 100 -0.82 7.21 3.89
C ASP A 100 -1.06 7.14 5.40
N LEU A 101 -1.51 8.25 5.98
CA LEU A 101 -2.03 8.23 7.36
C LEU A 101 -3.21 7.27 7.48
N ALA A 102 -4.08 7.30 6.47
CA ALA A 102 -5.27 6.47 6.41
C ALA A 102 -5.74 6.30 4.97
N GLN A 103 -6.34 5.15 4.70
CA GLN A 103 -7.10 4.87 3.48
C GLN A 103 -8.48 4.33 3.92
N ARG A 104 -9.53 4.74 3.21
CA ARG A 104 -10.89 4.25 3.48
C ARG A 104 -10.94 2.72 3.37
N GLY A 105 -11.88 2.11 4.09
CA GLY A 105 -12.20 0.70 3.92
C GLY A 105 -12.76 0.40 2.53
N LEU A 106 -12.68 -0.86 2.15
CA LEU A 106 -13.18 -1.38 0.87
C LEU A 106 -14.71 -1.43 0.84
N GLY A 107 -15.32 -1.96 1.91
CA GLY A 107 -16.73 -2.35 1.90
C GLY A 107 -17.03 -3.42 0.84
N THR A 108 -18.29 -3.52 0.45
CA THR A 108 -18.76 -4.44 -0.62
C THR A 108 -19.75 -3.74 -1.55
N GLY A 109 -19.54 -2.43 -1.78
CA GLY A 109 -20.46 -1.55 -2.51
C GLY A 109 -20.74 -1.91 -3.99
N SER A 110 -20.08 -2.93 -4.54
CA SER A 110 -20.47 -3.52 -5.83
C SER A 110 -21.82 -4.25 -5.78
N CYS A 111 -22.12 -4.91 -4.67
CA CYS A 111 -23.38 -5.61 -4.41
C CYS A 111 -23.55 -5.83 -2.89
N GLY A 112 -23.69 -4.74 -2.15
CA GLY A 112 -23.68 -4.81 -0.69
C GLY A 112 -23.48 -3.44 -0.05
N PRO A 113 -23.28 -3.40 1.28
CA PRO A 113 -23.02 -2.16 1.97
C PRO A 113 -21.69 -1.54 1.53
N ASP A 114 -21.65 -0.22 1.51
CA ASP A 114 -20.38 0.51 1.47
C ASP A 114 -19.56 0.26 2.75
N ALA A 115 -18.31 0.73 2.76
CA ALA A 115 -17.45 0.68 3.94
C ALA A 115 -18.19 1.24 5.17
N LEU A 116 -18.20 0.47 6.26
CA LEU A 116 -18.90 0.86 7.48
C LEU A 116 -18.38 2.21 8.00
N PRO A 117 -19.19 3.03 8.69
CA PRO A 117 -18.81 4.37 9.13
C PRO A 117 -17.46 4.45 9.86
N ARG A 118 -17.11 3.44 10.66
CA ARG A 118 -15.83 3.36 11.40
C ARG A 118 -14.58 3.19 10.52
N TYR A 119 -14.75 2.83 9.25
CA TYR A 119 -13.67 2.66 8.27
C TYR A 119 -13.65 3.78 7.22
N ARG A 120 -14.46 4.82 7.40
CA ARG A 120 -14.47 6.01 6.54
C ARG A 120 -13.55 7.08 7.12
N ILE A 121 -12.99 7.89 6.24
CA ILE A 121 -12.26 9.11 6.61
C ILE A 121 -13.28 10.24 6.54
N LEU A 122 -13.55 10.87 7.69
CA LEU A 122 -14.54 11.94 7.81
C LEU A 122 -13.86 13.32 7.64
N PRO A 123 -14.61 14.40 7.39
CA PRO A 123 -14.04 15.74 7.43
C PRO A 123 -13.43 16.05 8.80
N GLY A 124 -12.28 16.72 8.81
CA GLY A 124 -11.59 17.11 10.03
C GLY A 124 -10.13 17.46 9.79
N GLU A 125 -9.42 17.74 10.87
CA GLU A 125 -7.98 17.96 10.85
C GLU A 125 -7.24 16.67 11.17
N TYR A 126 -6.28 16.33 10.32
CA TYR A 126 -5.45 15.14 10.45
C TYR A 126 -3.98 15.54 10.42
N GLN A 127 -3.18 14.92 11.28
CA GLN A 127 -1.74 15.14 11.34
C GLN A 127 -1.04 13.85 10.96
N PHE A 128 -0.11 13.97 10.02
CA PHE A 128 0.69 12.87 9.52
C PHE A 128 2.15 13.29 9.50
N ASP A 129 2.98 12.55 10.22
CA ASP A 129 4.43 12.66 10.17
C ASP A 129 5.01 11.42 9.50
N PHE A 130 6.12 11.61 8.80
CA PHE A 130 6.95 10.52 8.31
C PHE A 130 8.38 11.01 8.15
N THR A 131 9.32 10.08 8.18
CA THR A 131 10.73 10.31 7.91
C THR A 131 11.16 9.54 6.67
N VAL A 132 12.06 10.13 5.90
CA VAL A 132 12.71 9.49 4.76
C VAL A 132 14.21 9.47 5.02
N SER A 133 14.77 8.28 5.16
CA SER A 133 16.18 8.07 5.52
C SER A 133 16.90 7.32 4.41
N PRO A 134 17.66 8.00 3.55
CA PRO A 134 18.48 7.36 2.52
C PRO A 134 19.76 6.78 3.12
N LYS A 135 20.23 5.68 2.56
CA LYS A 135 21.57 5.13 2.77
C LYS A 135 22.14 4.80 1.38
N VAL A 136 23.18 5.52 1.00
CA VAL A 136 23.84 5.38 -0.30
C VAL A 136 25.05 4.47 -0.18
#